data_AF-A0A2S3U9P3-F1
#
_entry.id   AF-A0A2S3U9P3-F1
#
_cell.length_a   1.000
_cell.length_b   1.000
_cell.length_c   1.000
_cell.angle_alpha   90.00
_cell.angle_beta   90.00
_cell.angle_gamma   90.00
#
_symmetry.space_group_name_H-M   'P 1'
#
loop_
_entity.id
_entity.type
_entity.pdbx_description
1 polymer ?
#
loop_
_entity_poly.entity_id
_entity_poly.type
_entity_poly.pdbx_seq_one_letter_code
_entity_poly.pdbx_strand_id
1 'polypeptide(L)' 'MGGALTVPGNVSHYAEANINQDAEAANAVFTSNMPLTMVGLDVTLRTLLTKTEPNNGAT' A
#
# COMPACT_ATOMS: atom_id res chain seq x y z
N MET A 1 -0.48 -1.03 5.31
CA MET A 1 -0.53 -1.01 3.83
C MET A 1 -0.27 0.43 3.40
N GLY A 2 0.66 0.64 2.48
CA GLY A 2 0.97 1.96 1.95
C GLY A 2 2.37 2.03 1.34
N GLY A 3 2.58 3.01 0.47
CA GLY A 3 3.83 3.25 -0.25
C GLY A 3 3.91 2.58 -1.63
N ALA A 4 4.87 3.04 -2.44
CA ALA A 4 5.19 2.52 -3.77
C ALA A 4 6.71 2.69 -3.99
N LEU A 5 7.49 1.62 -3.78
CA LEU A 5 8.95 1.69 -3.70
C LEU A 5 9.64 1.52 -5.06
N THR A 6 9.20 0.53 -5.83
CA THR A 6 9.75 0.12 -7.12
C THR A 6 8.74 0.25 -8.27
N VAL A 7 7.53 0.72 -7.97
CA VAL A 7 6.45 1.00 -8.93
C VAL A 7 5.95 2.44 -8.76
N PRO A 8 5.26 3.01 -9.77
CA PRO A 8 4.63 4.32 -9.63
C PRO A 8 3.54 4.36 -8.56
N GLY A 9 3.33 5.55 -7.99
CA GLY A 9 2.22 5.83 -7.08
C GLY A 9 0.85 5.86 -7.77
N ASN A 10 -0.22 5.85 -6.96
CA ASN A 10 -1.61 5.88 -7.42
C ASN A 10 -2.33 7.22 -7.20
N VAL A 11 -1.72 8.17 -6.47
CA VAL A 11 -2.19 9.57 -6.37
C VAL A 11 -1.38 10.50 -7.25
N SER A 12 -0.05 10.32 -7.25
CA SER A 12 0.87 10.93 -8.21
C SER A 12 1.85 9.86 -8.67
N HIS A 13 2.70 10.17 -9.65
CA HIS A 13 3.72 9.22 -10.12
C HIS A 13 4.63 8.71 -8.97
N TYR A 14 4.75 9.45 -7.87
CA TYR A 14 5.64 9.15 -6.75
C TYR A 14 4.92 8.86 -5.42
N ALA A 15 3.59 8.97 -5.37
CA ALA A 15 2.86 8.93 -4.11
C ALA A 15 1.70 7.91 -4.12
N GLU A 16 1.70 7.06 -3.11
CA GLU A 16 0.57 6.19 -2.77
C GLU A 16 -0.41 6.92 -1.85
N ALA A 17 -1.71 6.61 -1.97
CA ALA A 17 -2.81 7.31 -1.30
C ALA A 17 -2.68 7.44 0.23
N ASN A 18 -2.37 6.36 0.95
CA ASN A 18 -2.27 6.42 2.41
C ASN A 18 -1.08 7.28 2.85
N ILE A 19 0.07 7.15 2.18
CA ILE A 19 1.25 7.98 2.49
C ILE A 19 1.03 9.44 2.08
N ASN A 20 0.29 9.69 1.00
CA ASN A 20 -0.01 11.04 0.54
C ASN A 20 -0.98 11.79 1.46
N GLN A 21 -1.94 11.08 2.08
CA GLN A 21 -2.90 11.67 3.01
C GLN A 21 -2.24 12.35 4.22
N ASP A 22 -1.21 11.71 4.79
CA ASP A 22 -0.43 12.28 5.90
C ASP A 22 1.03 11.79 5.86
N ALA A 23 1.85 12.53 5.10
CA ALA A 23 3.26 12.20 4.92
C ALA A 23 4.09 12.39 6.19
N GLU A 24 3.68 13.30 7.09
CA GLU A 24 4.40 13.57 8.34
C GLU A 24 4.19 12.42 9.32
N ALA A 25 2.94 11.97 9.50
CA ALA A 25 2.64 10.80 10.32
C ALA A 25 3.29 9.53 9.77
N ALA A 26 3.26 9.33 8.44
CA ALA A 26 3.94 8.21 7.80
C ALA A 26 5.45 8.21 8.09
N ASN A 27 6.11 9.37 7.98
CA ASN A 27 7.52 9.51 8.31
C ASN A 27 7.78 9.19 9.80
N ALA A 28 6.98 9.74 10.72
CA ALA A 28 7.12 9.47 12.15
C ALA A 28 7.03 7.98 12.49
N VAL A 29 6.11 7.25 11.85
CA VAL A 29 5.96 5.80 12.00
C VAL A 29 7.16 5.07 11.40
N PHE A 30 7.59 5.40 10.17
CA PHE A 30 8.72 4.73 9.51
C PHE A 30 10.06 4.95 10.19
N THR A 31 10.26 6.09 10.85
CA THR A 31 11.47 6.39 11.61
C THR A 31 11.40 5.94 13.08
N SER A 32 10.28 5.34 13.50
CA SER A 32 10.15 4.81 14.86
C SER A 32 10.89 3.48 15.03
N ASN A 33 11.07 3.03 16.27
CA ASN A 33 11.65 1.73 16.59
C ASN A 33 10.64 0.57 16.51
N MET A 34 9.47 0.79 15.91
CA MET A 34 8.46 -0.25 15.79
C MET A 34 8.91 -1.33 14.78
N PRO A 35 8.67 -2.62 15.06
CA PRO A 35 8.89 -3.67 14.07
C PRO A 35 7.80 -3.60 13.00
N LEU A 36 8.09 -2.91 11.89
CA LEU A 36 7.14 -2.66 10.81
C LEU A 36 7.40 -3.57 9.62
N THR A 37 6.33 -3.95 8.92
CA THR A 37 6.40 -4.57 7.59
C THR A 37 5.56 -3.76 6.63
N MET A 38 6.19 -3.21 5.59
CA MET A 38 5.49 -2.45 4.56
C MET A 38 4.84 -3.39 3.55
N VAL A 39 3.57 -3.16 3.26
CA VAL A 39 2.84 -3.79 2.14
C VAL A 39 2.38 -2.66 1.23
N GLY A 40 3.21 -2.34 0.24
CA GLY A 40 3.00 -1.26 -0.73
C GLY A 40 2.40 -1.73 -2.06
N LEU A 41 2.25 -0.79 -3.01
CA LEU A 41 1.70 -1.03 -4.35
C LEU A 41 2.49 -2.08 -5.14
N ASP A 42 3.79 -2.18 -4.90
CA ASP A 42 4.67 -3.22 -5.46
C ASP A 42 4.18 -4.64 -5.16
N VAL A 43 3.46 -4.80 -4.04
CA VAL A 43 2.84 -6.06 -3.63
C VAL A 43 1.38 -6.10 -4.04
N THR A 44 0.60 -5.08 -3.67
CA THR A 44 -0.87 -5.14 -3.79
C THR A 44 -1.36 -5.10 -5.23
N LEU A 45 -0.62 -4.49 -6.16
CA LEU A 45 -0.99 -4.49 -7.59
C LEU A 45 -0.88 -5.87 -8.25
N ARG A 46 -0.27 -6.85 -7.57
CA ARG A 46 -0.24 -8.25 -8.00
C ARG A 46 -1.44 -9.04 -7.48
N THR A 47 -2.12 -8.55 -6.46
CA THR A 47 -3.30 -9.19 -5.86
C THR A 47 -4.55 -8.72 -6.57
N LEU A 48 -5.05 -9.53 -7.51
CA LEU A 48 -6.20 -9.19 -8.34
C LEU A 48 -7.35 -10.16 -8.05
N LEU A 49 -8.57 -9.62 -8.03
CA LEU A 49 -9.80 -10.40 -8.04
C LEU A 49 -10.43 -10.29 -9.42
N THR A 50 -10.59 -11.41 -10.10
CA THR A 50 -11.16 -11.49 -11.45
C THR A 50 -12.66 -11.81 -11.39
N LYS A 51 -13.37 -11.56 -12.50
CA LYS A 51 -14.81 -11.83 -12.59
C LYS A 51 -15.18 -13.30 -12.40
N THR A 52 -14.24 -14.21 -12.65
CA THR A 52 -14.42 -15.66 -12.51
C THR A 52 -14.23 -16.17 -11.09
N GLU A 53 -13.76 -15.30 -10.18
CA GLU A 53 -13.52 -15.61 -8.76
C GLU A 53 -14.57 -14.89 -7.90
N PRO A 54 -15.87 -15.21 -7.98
CA PRO A 54 -16.83 -14.67 -7.03
C PRO A 54 -16.38 -15.03 -5.60
N ASN A 55 -16.51 -14.08 -4.67
CA ASN A 55 -16.05 -14.14 -3.27
C ASN A 55 -16.36 -15.50 -2.58
N ASN A 56 -15.45 -16.47 -2.69
CA ASN A 56 -15.54 -17.76 -1.99
C ASN A 56 -14.89 -17.70 -0.58
N GLY A 57 -14.69 -16.50 -0.01
CA GLY A 57 -13.97 -16.32 1.25
C GLY A 57 -14.57 -15.27 2.19
N ALA A 58 -15.78 -14.78 1.93
CA ALA A 58 -16.52 -13.93 2.86
C ALA A 58 -17.67 -14.75 3.49
N THR A 59 -17.30 -15.74 4.29
CA THR A 59 -18.18 -16.41 5.27
C THR A 59 -17.48 -16.42 6.61
#